data_AF-A0A2L1C8A9-F1
#
_entry.id   AF-A0A2L1C8A9-F1
#
_cell.length_a   1.000
_cell.length_b   1.000
_cell.length_c   1.000
_cell.angle_alpha   90.00
_cell.angle_beta   90.00
_cell.angle_gamma   90.00
#
_symmetry.space_group_name_H-M   'P 1'
#
loop_
_entity.id
_entity.type
_entity.pdbx_description
1 polymer ?
#
loop_
_entity_poly.entity_id
_entity_poly.type
_entity_poly.pdbx_seq_one_letter_code
_entity_poly.pdbx_strand_id
1 'polypeptide(L)' 'MPDLKEKKCLMAYFSRAGNNYVDGKILNLQVGNTKITAETIQEIIGGDLFQIDTVTPYPKDYSATTNVAKKE' A
#
# COMPACT_ATOMS: atom_id res chain seq x y z
N MET A 1 -21.01 -8.59 -11.27
CA MET A 1 -19.66 -9.01 -10.87
C MET A 1 -19.72 -10.49 -10.53
N PRO A 2 -18.75 -11.33 -10.93
CA PRO A 2 -18.73 -12.73 -10.51
C PRO A 2 -18.68 -12.80 -8.98
N ASP A 3 -19.39 -13.77 -8.39
CA ASP A 3 -19.28 -14.03 -6.95
C ASP A 3 -17.89 -14.61 -6.66
N LEU A 4 -17.02 -13.76 -6.11
CA LEU A 4 -15.66 -14.14 -5.77
C LEU A 4 -15.59 -14.96 -4.47
N LYS A 5 -16.68 -15.04 -3.70
CA LYS A 5 -16.69 -15.78 -2.41
C LYS A 5 -16.52 -17.29 -2.60
N GLU A 6 -16.90 -17.82 -3.76
CA GLU A 6 -16.75 -19.25 -4.06
C GLU A 6 -15.39 -19.62 -4.66
N LYS A 7 -14.51 -18.65 -4.94
CA LYS A 7 -13.16 -18.90 -5.48
C LYS A 7 -12.09 -18.45 -4.49
N LYS A 8 -10.98 -19.19 -4.46
CA LYS A 8 -9.79 -18.75 -3.73
C LYS A 8 -9.28 -17.44 -4.36
N CYS A 9 -9.24 -16.38 -3.57
CA CYS A 9 -8.80 -15.06 -3.98
C CYS A 9 -7.62 -14.64 -3.11
N LEU A 10 -6.56 -14.10 -3.73
CA LEU A 10 -5.40 -13.53 -3.07
C LEU A 10 -5.26 -12.07 -3.50
N MET A 11 -5.24 -11.16 -2.54
CA MET A 11 -4.98 -9.74 -2.73
C MET A 11 -3.55 -9.44 -2.30
N ALA A 12 -2.65 -9.38 -3.27
CA ALA A 12 -1.28 -8.92 -3.06
C ALA A 12 -1.22 -7.40 -3.18
N TYR A 13 -0.66 -6.71 -2.17
CA TYR A 13 -0.56 -5.25 -2.16
C TYR A 13 0.76 -4.77 -1.58
N PHE A 14 1.26 -3.65 -2.07
CA PHE A 14 2.33 -2.89 -1.43
C PHE A 14 1.74 -1.62 -0.82
N SER A 15 2.15 -1.28 0.41
CA SER A 15 1.75 -0.02 1.03
C SER A 15 2.86 0.57 1.88
N ARG A 16 3.03 1.89 1.76
CA ARG A 16 4.08 2.63 2.47
C ARG A 16 3.46 3.54 3.53
N ALA A 17 3.80 3.27 4.79
CA ALA A 17 3.59 4.19 5.91
C ALA A 17 4.75 5.22 6.01
N GLY A 18 4.59 6.23 6.86
CA GLY A 18 5.54 7.32 7.03
C GLY A 18 5.19 8.56 6.19
N ASN A 19 6.19 9.38 5.85
CA ASN A 19 5.94 10.66 5.20
C ASN A 19 5.51 10.46 3.74
N ASN A 20 4.27 10.85 3.46
CA ASN A 20 3.66 10.80 2.14
C ASN A 20 3.08 12.17 1.76
N TYR A 21 3.02 12.44 0.47
CA TYR A 21 2.35 13.63 -0.05
C TYR A 21 0.85 13.37 -0.15
N VAL A 22 0.07 14.15 0.60
CA VAL A 22 -1.39 14.05 0.71
C VAL A 22 -1.94 15.46 0.65
N ASP A 23 -2.78 15.73 -0.35
CA ASP A 23 -3.51 17.00 -0.50
C ASP A 23 -2.63 18.27 -0.35
N GLY A 24 -1.53 18.31 -1.10
CA GLY A 24 -0.63 19.47 -1.08
C GLY A 24 0.40 19.49 0.03
N LYS A 25 0.37 18.54 0.97
CA LYS A 25 1.22 18.55 2.18
C LYS A 25 1.91 17.21 2.39
N ILE A 26 3.06 17.23 3.05
CA ILE A 26 3.72 16.02 3.52
C ILE A 26 3.16 15.67 4.90
N LEU A 27 2.48 14.54 5.01
CA LEU A 27 1.91 14.03 6.25
C LEU A 27 2.58 12.70 6.61
N ASN A 28 2.82 12.48 7.90
CA ASN A 28 3.26 11.19 8.40
C ASN A 28 2.04 10.28 8.62
N LEU A 29 1.88 9.27 7.76
CA LEU A 29 0.78 8.31 7.85
C LEU A 29 1.22 7.11 8.69
N GLN A 30 0.45 6.78 9.73
CA GLN A 30 0.69 5.56 10.53
C GLN A 30 0.47 4.29 9.71
N VAL A 31 -0.47 4.34 8.76
CA VAL A 31 -0.80 3.27 7.83
C VAL A 31 -0.83 3.83 6.42
N GLY A 32 -0.26 3.11 5.45
CA GLY A 32 -0.28 3.54 4.06
C GLY A 32 -1.67 3.40 3.43
N ASN A 33 -2.02 4.30 2.52
CA ASN A 33 -3.36 4.36 1.92
C ASN A 33 -3.76 3.04 1.25
N THR A 34 -2.84 2.40 0.53
CA THR A 34 -3.11 1.13 -0.16
C THR A 34 -3.47 0.00 0.81
N LYS A 35 -2.92 -0.01 2.04
CA LYS A 35 -3.29 -1.02 3.04
C LYS A 35 -4.75 -0.89 3.41
N ILE A 36 -5.21 0.34 3.68
CA ILE A 36 -6.62 0.61 3.98
C ILE A 36 -7.53 0.17 2.81
N THR A 37 -7.12 0.47 1.58
CA THR A 37 -7.87 0.02 0.39
C THR A 37 -7.90 -1.50 0.25
N ALA A 38 -6.78 -2.18 0.49
CA ALA A 38 -6.70 -3.63 0.41
C ALA A 38 -7.57 -4.32 1.48
N GLU A 39 -7.54 -3.82 2.72
CA GLU A 39 -8.42 -4.26 3.82
C GLU A 39 -9.90 -4.04 3.46
N THR A 40 -10.25 -2.86 2.92
CA THR A 40 -11.62 -2.56 2.48
C THR A 40 -12.08 -3.53 1.38
N ILE A 41 -11.23 -3.82 0.39
CA ILE A 41 -11.56 -4.77 -0.67
C ILE A 41 -11.76 -6.16 -0.05
N GLN A 42 -10.86 -6.61 0.83
CA GLN A 42 -10.98 -7.89 1.50
C GLN A 42 -12.30 -8.04 2.28
N GLU A 43 -12.74 -7.00 2.98
CA GLU A 43 -14.02 -7.02 3.70
C GLU A 43 -15.21 -7.22 2.75
N ILE A 44 -15.12 -6.71 1.51
CA ILE A 44 -16.19 -6.82 0.51
C ILE A 44 -16.18 -8.18 -0.19
N ILE A 45 -15.02 -8.67 -0.63
CA ILE A 45 -14.90 -9.84 -1.51
C ILE A 45 -14.45 -11.13 -0.79
N GLY A 46 -13.87 -11.03 0.41
CA GLY A 46 -13.20 -12.13 1.09
C GLY A 46 -11.85 -12.51 0.47
N GLY A 47 -11.23 -13.56 0.99
CA GLY A 47 -9.92 -14.04 0.52
C GLY A 47 -8.73 -13.54 1.34
N ASP A 48 -7.54 -13.94 0.91
CA ASP A 48 -6.31 -13.73 1.66
C ASP A 48 -5.66 -12.40 1.29
N LEU A 49 -5.15 -11.68 2.29
CA LEU A 49 -4.32 -10.49 2.10
C LEU A 49 -2.84 -10.87 2.17
N PHE A 50 -2.06 -10.37 1.22
CA PHE A 50 -0.61 -10.54 1.20
C PHE A 50 0.06 -9.18 1.01
N GLN A 51 0.73 -8.71 2.05
CA GLN A 51 1.54 -7.51 1.95
C GLN A 51 2.89 -7.86 1.31
N ILE A 52 3.23 -7.14 0.24
CA ILE A 52 4.53 -7.20 -0.40
C ILE A 52 5.44 -6.23 0.37
N ASP A 53 6.53 -6.74 0.92
CA ASP A 53 7.54 -5.92 1.58
C ASP A 53 8.74 -5.68 0.67
N THR A 54 9.34 -4.50 0.77
CA THR A 54 10.57 -4.17 0.05
C THR A 54 11.76 -4.88 0.66
N VAL A 55 12.66 -5.40 -0.16
CA VAL A 55 13.98 -5.89 0.31
C VAL A 55 14.77 -4.77 0.97
N THR A 56 14.76 -3.57 0.37
CA THR A 56 15.36 -2.36 0.90
C THR A 56 14.28 -1.34 1.22
N PRO A 57 14.07 -0.96 2.50
CA PRO A 57 13.05 0.01 2.87
C PRO A 57 13.23 1.36 2.19
N TYR A 58 12.13 1.97 1.75
CA TYR A 58 12.15 3.36 1.30
C TYR A 58 12.58 4.30 2.45
N PRO A 59 13.30 5.39 2.16
CA PRO A 59 13.59 6.41 3.14
C PRO A 59 12.30 6.92 3.81
N LYS A 60 12.36 7.25 5.11
CA LYS A 60 11.21 7.87 5.79
C LYS A 60 10.94 9.28 5.29
N ASP A 61 11.96 10.00 4.85
CA ASP A 61 11.81 11.33 4.27
C ASP A 61 11.27 11.25 2.84
N TYR A 62 10.28 12.09 2.55
CA TYR A 62 9.62 12.11 1.25
C TYR A 62 10.59 12.56 0.15
N SER A 63 11.36 13.63 0.39
CA SER A 63 12.31 14.15 -0.59
C SER A 63 13.41 13.14 -0.90
N ALA A 64 13.95 12.47 0.12
CA ALA A 64 14.92 11.39 -0.05
C ALA A 64 14.36 10.24 -0.91
N THR A 65 13.09 9.91 -0.73
CA THR A 65 12.42 8.89 -1.56
C THR A 65 12.31 9.34 -3.02
N THR A 66 11.93 10.60 -3.27
CA THR A 66 11.86 11.12 -4.66
C THR A 66 13.23 11.12 -5.33
N ASN A 67 14.32 11.27 -4.57
CA ASN A 67 15.67 11.22 -5.11
C ASN A 67 16.12 9.80 -5.47
N VAL A 68 15.66 8.78 -4.74
CA VAL A 68 15.87 7.37 -5.10
C VAL A 68 15.12 7.07 -6.40
N ALA A 69 13.84 7.43 -6.47
CA ALA A 69 13.00 7.18 -7.64
C ALA A 69 13.52 7.83 -8.94
N LYS A 70 14.21 8.98 -8.85
CA LYS A 70 14.84 9.63 -10.02
C LYS A 70 16.06 8.89 -10.58
N LYS A 71 16.64 7.97 -9.82
CA LYS A 71 17.86 7.23 -10.20
C LYS A 71 17.56 5.82 -10.73
N GLU A 72 16.30 5.39 -10.67
CA GLU A 72 15.79 4.17 -11.31
C GLU A 72 15.47 4.43 -12.78
#